data_AF-A0A7J3HPI7-F1
#
_entry.id   AF-A0A7J3HPI7-F1
#
_cell.length_a   1.000
_cell.length_b   1.000
_cell.length_c   1.000
_cell.angle_alpha   90.00
_cell.angle_beta   90.00
_cell.angle_gamma   90.00
#
_symmetry.space_group_name_H-M   'P 1'
#
loop_
_entity.id
_entity.type
_entity.pdbx_description
1 polymer ?
#
loop_
_entity_poly.entity_id
_entity_poly.type
_entity_poly.pdbx_seq_one_letter_code
_entity_poly.pdbx_strand_id
1 'polypeptide(L)'
;MWIWDDERVKERLNWYLAVSTNRLPAKNLICRRIPAEFDPTDEENELWKIHQRCAEKFQEVLKAIRDEDLRLEELEIPTQSLLDLKLELVRRMLRHCNFCRWKCGVDRVLEKKVGTCQLGKDSRVSTYFHHMGEEIPIRGRRGSGTIFFTSCNLRCGFCQNGDISKDKDNGIIVTPRQLA
;
A
#
# COMPACT_ATOMS: atom_id res chain seq x y z
N MET A 1 -10.37 -20.90 14.40
CA MET A 1 -8.90 -20.89 14.57
C MET A 1 -8.69 -20.20 15.89
N TRP A 2 -8.12 -20.87 16.89
CA TRP A 2 -8.22 -20.47 18.31
C TRP A 2 -7.78 -19.04 18.61
N ILE A 3 -6.87 -18.47 17.81
CA ILE A 3 -6.40 -17.09 17.99
C ILE A 3 -7.54 -16.06 17.89
N TRP A 4 -8.56 -16.38 17.09
CA TRP A 4 -9.75 -15.53 16.96
C TRP A 4 -10.72 -15.72 18.12
N ASP A 5 -10.47 -16.63 19.06
CA ASP A 5 -11.29 -16.74 20.27
C ASP A 5 -10.83 -15.73 21.35
N ASP A 6 -9.61 -15.16 21.22
CA ASP A 6 -9.12 -14.07 22.08
C ASP A 6 -9.78 -12.73 21.69
N GLU A 7 -10.55 -12.17 22.61
CA GLU A 7 -11.30 -10.92 22.40
C GLU A 7 -10.39 -9.73 22.06
N ARG A 8 -9.17 -9.66 22.59
CA ARG A 8 -8.24 -8.55 22.30
C ARG A 8 -7.76 -8.61 20.86
N VAL A 9 -7.57 -9.82 20.33
CA VAL A 9 -7.17 -10.02 18.92
C VAL A 9 -8.32 -9.68 18.01
N LYS A 10 -9.52 -10.19 18.29
CA LYS A 10 -10.74 -9.85 17.55
C LYS A 10 -10.96 -8.35 17.49
N GLU A 11 -10.90 -7.66 18.64
CA GLU A 11 -11.15 -6.23 18.72
C GLU A 11 -10.14 -5.43 17.88
N ARG A 12 -8.84 -5.70 18.05
CA ARG A 12 -7.77 -4.93 17.37
C ARG A 12 -7.65 -5.23 15.88
N LEU A 13 -7.98 -6.44 15.45
CA LEU A 13 -7.85 -6.91 14.07
C LEU A 13 -9.20 -7.16 13.40
N ASN A 14 -10.30 -6.61 13.94
CA ASN A 14 -11.66 -6.88 13.45
C ASN A 14 -11.81 -6.63 11.94
N TRP A 15 -11.29 -5.50 11.45
CA TRP A 15 -11.35 -5.12 10.05
C TRP A 15 -10.49 -6.05 9.21
N TYR A 16 -9.29 -6.38 9.68
CA TYR A 16 -8.41 -7.31 8.98
C TYR A 16 -9.07 -8.70 8.83
N LEU A 17 -9.67 -9.23 9.91
CA LEU A 17 -10.40 -10.49 9.90
C LEU A 17 -11.59 -10.43 8.95
N ALA A 18 -12.38 -9.36 8.98
CA ALA A 18 -13.54 -9.21 8.11
C ALA A 18 -13.15 -9.14 6.63
N VAL A 19 -12.04 -8.47 6.30
CA VAL A 19 -11.52 -8.41 4.93
C VAL A 19 -10.93 -9.76 4.50
N SER A 20 -10.14 -10.41 5.36
CA SER A 20 -9.49 -11.70 5.01
C SER A 20 -10.48 -12.85 4.86
N THR A 21 -11.69 -12.71 5.42
CA THR A 21 -12.80 -13.65 5.26
C THR A 21 -13.83 -13.23 4.20
N ASN A 22 -13.52 -12.19 3.41
CA ASN A 22 -14.41 -11.62 2.38
C ASN A 22 -15.77 -11.11 2.89
N ARG A 23 -15.89 -10.85 4.19
CA ARG A 23 -17.10 -10.26 4.80
C ARG A 23 -17.20 -8.77 4.52
N LEU A 24 -16.09 -8.05 4.59
CA LEU A 24 -16.00 -6.61 4.32
C LEU A 24 -14.99 -6.33 3.21
N PRO A 25 -15.16 -5.26 2.43
CA PRO A 25 -14.26 -4.94 1.31
C PRO A 25 -12.91 -4.40 1.79
N ALA A 26 -11.85 -4.68 1.02
CA ALA A 26 -10.56 -4.04 1.22
C ALA A 26 -10.64 -2.52 0.96
N LYS A 27 -9.86 -1.72 1.70
CA LYS A 27 -9.93 -0.26 1.65
C LYS A 27 -9.63 0.34 0.27
N ASN A 28 -8.77 -0.29 -0.52
CA ASN A 28 -8.48 0.14 -1.89
C ASN A 28 -9.70 0.00 -2.81
N LEU A 29 -10.56 -1.00 -2.57
CA LEU A 29 -11.82 -1.17 -3.30
C LEU A 29 -12.81 -0.05 -2.95
N ILE A 30 -12.84 0.36 -1.68
CA ILE A 30 -13.64 1.51 -1.23
C ILE A 30 -13.10 2.81 -1.86
N CYS A 31 -11.79 3.05 -1.82
CA CYS A 31 -11.16 4.22 -2.46
C CYS A 31 -11.53 4.35 -3.95
N ARG A 32 -11.65 3.23 -4.66
CA ARG A 32 -12.05 3.18 -6.07
C ARG A 32 -13.50 3.62 -6.31
N ARG A 33 -14.35 3.65 -5.29
CA ARG A 33 -15.76 4.10 -5.36
C ARG A 33 -15.96 5.57 -4.98
N ILE A 34 -14.94 6.23 -4.42
CA ILE A 34 -15.06 7.63 -4.02
C ILE A 34 -14.77 8.50 -5.24
N PRO A 35 -15.74 9.29 -5.76
CA PRO A 35 -15.49 10.19 -6.88
C PRO A 35 -14.44 11.24 -6.52
N ALA A 36 -13.55 11.53 -7.46
CA ALA A 36 -12.58 12.60 -7.35
C ALA A 36 -12.46 13.30 -8.71
N GLU A 37 -12.96 14.53 -8.78
CA GLU A 37 -12.82 15.39 -9.96
C GLU A 37 -11.51 16.16 -9.84
N PHE A 38 -10.58 15.93 -10.77
CA PHE A 38 -9.29 16.62 -10.82
C PHE A 38 -8.73 16.63 -12.24
N ASP A 39 -8.01 17.70 -12.59
CA ASP A 39 -7.24 17.75 -13.82
C ASP A 39 -5.77 17.36 -13.52
N PRO A 40 -5.19 16.39 -14.24
CA PRO A 40 -3.77 16.03 -14.08
C PRO A 40 -2.79 17.17 -14.33
N THR A 41 -3.23 18.29 -14.89
CA THR A 41 -2.45 19.52 -15.07
C THR A 41 -2.55 20.50 -13.90
N ASP A 42 -3.48 20.29 -12.96
CA ASP A 42 -3.62 21.12 -11.76
C ASP A 42 -2.33 21.14 -10.94
N GLU A 43 -2.10 22.23 -10.20
CA GLU A 43 -0.98 22.32 -9.26
C GLU A 43 -1.06 21.25 -8.15
N GLU A 44 0.09 20.73 -7.70
CA GLU A 44 0.11 19.62 -6.73
C GLU A 44 -0.60 19.97 -5.42
N ASN A 45 -0.51 21.23 -4.98
CA ASN A 45 -1.22 21.70 -3.79
C ASN A 45 -2.74 21.64 -3.93
N GLU A 46 -3.28 21.89 -5.14
CA GLU A 46 -4.72 21.78 -5.39
C GLU A 46 -5.15 20.31 -5.38
N LEU A 47 -4.36 19.41 -5.98
CA LEU A 47 -4.61 17.97 -5.90
C LEU A 47 -4.64 17.45 -4.45
N TRP A 48 -3.78 17.96 -3.57
CA TRP A 48 -3.81 17.62 -2.14
C TRP A 48 -5.07 18.14 -1.42
N LYS A 49 -5.59 19.32 -1.79
CA LYS A 49 -6.88 19.82 -1.27
C LYS A 49 -8.05 18.95 -1.74
N ILE A 50 -8.05 18.52 -3.01
CA ILE A 50 -9.05 17.57 -3.53
C ILE A 50 -8.94 16.24 -2.76
N HIS A 51 -7.73 15.73 -2.56
CA HIS A 51 -7.49 14.50 -1.81
C HIS A 51 -8.04 14.60 -0.39
N GLN A 52 -7.84 15.72 0.32
CA GLN A 52 -8.35 15.91 1.67
C GLN A 52 -9.88 15.80 1.73
N ARG A 53 -10.60 16.47 0.83
CA ARG A 53 -12.07 16.38 0.72
C ARG A 53 -12.54 14.96 0.41
N CYS A 54 -11.90 14.29 -0.56
CA CYS A 54 -12.22 12.90 -0.88
C CYS A 54 -11.87 11.94 0.26
N ALA A 55 -10.83 12.22 1.05
CA ALA A 55 -10.43 11.41 2.19
C ALA A 55 -11.47 11.50 3.33
N GLU A 56 -12.06 12.68 3.56
CA GLU A 56 -13.19 12.85 4.48
C GLU A 56 -14.38 12.01 4.00
N LYS A 57 -14.74 12.10 2.72
CA LYS A 57 -15.80 11.27 2.14
C LYS A 57 -15.51 9.77 2.25
N PHE A 58 -14.26 9.37 2.05
CA PHE A 58 -13.82 8.00 2.25
C PHE A 58 -14.03 7.53 3.69
N GLN A 59 -13.77 8.37 4.70
CA GLN A 59 -14.01 7.99 6.11
C GLN A 59 -15.50 7.80 6.39
N GLU A 60 -16.37 8.65 5.84
CA GLU A 60 -17.83 8.48 5.95
C GLU A 60 -18.27 7.14 5.37
N VAL A 61 -17.85 6.84 4.14
CA VAL A 61 -18.19 5.58 3.45
C VAL A 61 -17.61 4.38 4.18
N LEU A 62 -16.35 4.47 4.63
CA LEU A 62 -15.70 3.41 5.40
C LEU A 62 -16.45 3.12 6.70
N LYS A 63 -16.96 4.17 7.37
CA LYS A 63 -17.77 4.03 8.57
C LYS A 63 -19.12 3.38 8.25
N ALA A 64 -19.84 3.85 7.23
CA ALA A 64 -21.12 3.25 6.83
C ALA A 64 -20.98 1.76 6.44
N ILE A 65 -19.92 1.39 5.72
CA ILE A 65 -19.62 -0.01 5.40
C ILE A 65 -19.28 -0.82 6.67
N ARG A 66 -18.54 -0.22 7.61
CA ARG A 66 -18.19 -0.87 8.88
C ARG A 66 -19.42 -1.13 9.74
N ASP A 67 -20.35 -0.18 9.75
CA ASP A 67 -21.58 -0.23 10.52
C ASP A 67 -22.69 -1.03 9.77
N GLU A 68 -22.36 -1.58 8.59
CA GLU A 68 -23.23 -2.40 7.72
C GLU A 68 -24.46 -1.64 7.16
N ASP A 69 -24.44 -0.31 7.21
CA ASP A 69 -25.46 0.59 6.65
C ASP A 69 -25.34 0.78 5.12
N LEU A 70 -24.22 0.34 4.53
CA LEU A 70 -23.92 0.52 3.11
C LEU A 70 -23.08 -0.66 2.60
N ARG A 71 -23.46 -1.25 1.47
CA ARG A 71 -22.64 -2.25 0.79
C ARG A 71 -21.83 -1.62 -0.34
N LEU A 72 -20.65 -2.18 -0.62
CA LEU A 72 -19.76 -1.66 -1.67
C LEU A 72 -20.44 -1.64 -3.04
N GLU A 73 -21.26 -2.65 -3.32
CA GLU A 73 -21.98 -2.84 -4.58
C GLU A 73 -22.99 -1.74 -4.87
N GLU A 74 -23.45 -1.02 -3.84
CA GLU A 74 -24.41 0.07 -3.95
C GLU A 74 -23.76 1.39 -4.42
N LEU A 75 -22.43 1.46 -4.39
CA LEU A 75 -21.68 2.62 -4.86
C LEU A 75 -21.30 2.44 -6.33
N GLU A 76 -21.50 3.44 -7.16
CA GLU A 76 -21.01 3.39 -8.54
C GLU A 76 -19.47 3.43 -8.61
N ILE A 77 -18.92 2.96 -9.72
CA ILE A 77 -17.50 3.15 -10.04
C ILE A 77 -17.40 4.43 -10.88
N PRO A 78 -16.88 5.54 -10.33
CA PRO A 78 -16.74 6.78 -11.07
C PRO A 78 -15.66 6.66 -12.15
N THR A 79 -15.69 7.58 -13.11
CA THR A 79 -14.66 7.71 -14.16
C THR A 79 -13.29 8.09 -13.58
N GLN A 80 -13.28 8.96 -12.57
CA GLN A 80 -12.10 9.31 -11.78
C GLN A 80 -12.42 9.11 -10.29
N SER A 81 -11.59 8.32 -9.61
CA SER A 81 -11.75 7.99 -8.21
C SER A 81 -10.64 8.58 -7.33
N LEU A 82 -10.84 8.56 -6.02
CA LEU A 82 -9.80 8.87 -5.03
C LEU A 82 -8.57 7.96 -5.21
N LEU A 83 -8.75 6.72 -5.67
CA LEU A 83 -7.61 5.85 -5.99
C LEU A 83 -6.79 6.42 -7.16
N ASP A 84 -7.44 6.93 -8.20
CA ASP A 84 -6.78 7.55 -9.36
C ASP A 84 -6.05 8.84 -8.98
N LEU A 85 -6.67 9.68 -8.14
CA LEU A 85 -6.03 10.87 -7.60
C LEU A 85 -4.77 10.53 -6.77
N LYS A 86 -4.83 9.47 -5.94
CA LYS A 86 -3.67 8.99 -5.19
C LYS A 86 -2.56 8.48 -6.12
N LEU A 87 -2.90 7.83 -7.22
CA LEU A 87 -1.91 7.41 -8.23
C LEU A 87 -1.20 8.61 -8.84
N GLU A 88 -1.93 9.67 -9.19
CA GLU A 88 -1.35 10.90 -9.72
C GLU A 88 -0.43 11.59 -8.70
N LEU A 89 -0.88 11.76 -7.46
CA LEU A 89 -0.06 12.32 -6.38
C LEU A 89 1.22 11.50 -6.15
N VAL A 90 1.13 10.17 -6.13
CA VAL A 90 2.31 9.29 -5.96
C VAL A 90 3.31 9.46 -7.12
N ARG A 91 2.84 9.64 -8.36
CA ARG A 91 3.73 9.92 -9.51
C ARG A 91 4.47 11.25 -9.36
N ARG A 92 3.80 12.28 -8.85
CA ARG A 92 4.44 13.58 -8.55
C ARG A 92 5.42 13.49 -7.39
N MET A 93 5.07 12.76 -6.34
CA MET A 93 5.98 12.49 -5.22
C MET A 93 7.27 11.79 -5.65
N LEU A 94 7.28 11.03 -6.76
CA LEU A 94 8.53 10.46 -7.30
C LEU A 94 9.50 11.52 -7.84
N ARG A 95 9.02 12.70 -8.25
CA ARG A 95 9.86 13.85 -8.65
C ARG A 95 10.57 14.51 -7.47
N HIS A 96 10.05 14.34 -6.26
CA HIS A 96 10.62 14.87 -5.01
C HIS A 96 10.56 13.82 -3.88
N CYS A 97 11.13 12.64 -4.14
CA CYS A 97 10.92 11.43 -3.34
C CYS A 97 11.02 11.63 -1.82
N ASN A 98 9.91 11.36 -1.13
CA ASN A 98 9.74 11.51 0.31
C ASN A 98 9.28 10.20 1.02
N PHE A 99 9.32 9.05 0.34
CA PHE A 99 8.81 7.76 0.86
C PHE A 99 9.64 7.14 1.99
N CYS A 100 10.92 7.48 2.11
CA CYS A 100 11.77 6.99 3.19
C CYS A 100 11.90 8.04 4.30
N ARG A 101 12.33 7.60 5.49
CA ARG A 101 12.52 8.50 6.64
C ARG A 101 13.44 9.69 6.32
N TRP A 102 14.37 9.50 5.39
CA TRP A 102 15.37 10.48 5.00
C TRP A 102 14.80 11.61 4.14
N LYS A 103 13.59 11.46 3.58
CA LYS A 103 12.90 12.46 2.74
C LYS A 103 13.84 13.10 1.71
N CYS A 104 14.53 12.26 0.94
CA CYS A 104 15.71 12.67 0.16
C CYS A 104 15.44 13.70 -0.95
N GLY A 105 14.19 13.89 -1.39
CA GLY A 105 13.84 14.86 -2.44
C GLY A 105 14.36 14.50 -3.83
N VAL A 106 14.91 13.30 -4.01
CA VAL A 106 15.48 12.86 -5.30
C VAL A 106 14.37 12.69 -6.34
N ASP A 107 14.58 13.27 -7.52
CA ASP A 107 13.76 12.99 -8.70
C ASP A 107 14.11 11.60 -9.25
N ARG A 108 13.19 10.65 -9.06
CA ARG A 108 13.31 9.25 -9.50
C ARG A 108 12.96 9.04 -10.96
N VAL A 109 12.34 10.03 -11.61
CA VAL A 109 11.95 9.95 -13.01
C VAL A 109 13.10 10.34 -13.93
N LEU A 110 13.98 11.25 -13.48
CA LEU A 110 15.18 11.64 -14.24
C LEU A 110 16.35 10.65 -14.12
N GLU A 111 16.30 9.70 -13.18
CA GLU A 111 17.27 8.59 -12.99
C GLU A 111 18.75 9.00 -12.83
N LYS A 112 19.05 10.27 -12.55
CA LYS A 112 20.43 10.79 -12.45
C LYS A 112 21.09 10.61 -11.08
N LYS A 113 20.29 10.47 -10.02
CA LYS A 113 20.77 10.43 -8.62
C LYS A 113 20.03 9.36 -7.84
N VAL A 114 20.73 8.77 -6.87
CA VAL A 114 20.13 7.84 -5.90
C VAL A 114 20.18 8.46 -4.51
N GLY A 115 19.08 8.33 -3.77
CA GLY A 115 19.07 8.68 -2.34
C GLY A 115 19.74 7.59 -1.48
N THR A 116 19.77 7.77 -0.16
CA THR A 116 20.35 6.82 0.80
C THR A 116 19.74 5.40 0.70
N CYS A 117 18.46 5.29 0.31
CA CYS A 117 17.81 3.99 0.09
C CYS A 117 18.29 3.28 -1.18
N GLN A 118 19.02 3.96 -2.07
CA GLN A 118 19.56 3.45 -3.34
C GLN A 118 18.51 2.94 -4.36
N LEU A 119 17.22 3.04 -4.04
CA LEU A 119 16.13 2.60 -4.90
C LEU A 119 15.86 3.58 -6.05
N GLY A 120 15.46 3.06 -7.21
CA GLY A 120 14.92 3.81 -8.34
C GLY A 120 13.39 3.96 -8.25
N LYS A 121 12.73 4.14 -9.39
CA LYS A 121 11.26 4.12 -9.51
C LYS A 121 10.70 2.69 -9.59
N ASP A 122 11.49 1.76 -10.10
CA ASP A 122 11.08 0.37 -10.31
C ASP A 122 11.23 -0.46 -9.04
N SER A 123 10.29 -1.40 -8.86
CA SER A 123 10.35 -2.38 -7.78
C SER A 123 11.08 -3.63 -8.23
N ARG A 124 11.93 -4.18 -7.35
CA ARG A 124 12.64 -5.43 -7.57
C ARG A 124 12.21 -6.47 -6.56
N VAL A 125 11.95 -7.69 -7.03
CA VAL A 125 11.66 -8.85 -6.18
C VAL A 125 12.87 -9.76 -6.17
N SER A 126 13.42 -9.98 -4.98
CA SER A 126 14.56 -10.87 -4.77
C SER A 126 14.11 -12.33 -4.70
N THR A 127 13.12 -12.63 -3.86
CA THR A 127 12.61 -13.98 -3.68
C THR A 127 11.14 -13.97 -3.29
N TYR A 128 10.46 -15.09 -3.50
CA TYR A 128 9.08 -15.31 -3.10
C TYR A 128 8.89 -16.79 -2.74
N PHE A 129 8.17 -17.07 -1.65
CA PHE A 129 8.00 -18.43 -1.13
C PHE A 129 6.81 -18.56 -0.18
N HIS A 130 6.43 -19.80 0.11
CA HIS A 130 5.43 -20.11 1.14
C HIS A 130 6.07 -19.96 2.52
N HIS A 131 5.52 -19.05 3.33
CA HIS A 131 6.07 -18.69 4.62
C HIS A 131 5.17 -19.18 5.76
N MET A 132 5.75 -19.94 6.68
CA MET A 132 5.03 -20.51 7.83
C MET A 132 5.31 -19.79 9.15
N GLY A 133 6.26 -18.85 9.20
CA GLY A 133 6.72 -18.16 10.40
C GLY A 133 5.98 -16.87 10.80
N GLU A 134 5.08 -16.33 9.96
CA GLU A 134 4.29 -15.14 10.31
C GLU A 134 3.36 -15.41 11.49
N GLU A 135 2.87 -14.37 12.15
CA GLU A 135 1.94 -14.51 13.27
C GLU A 135 0.63 -15.19 12.83
N ILE A 136 0.04 -15.97 13.75
CA ILE A 136 -1.16 -16.80 13.48
C ILE A 136 -2.32 -16.03 12.84
N PRO A 137 -2.65 -14.77 13.25
CA PRO A 137 -3.70 -14.00 12.59
C PRO A 137 -3.45 -13.77 11.09
N ILE A 138 -2.18 -13.71 10.66
CA ILE A 138 -1.77 -13.40 9.29
C ILE A 138 -1.60 -14.68 8.46
N ARG A 139 -0.82 -15.66 8.93
CA ARG A 139 -0.59 -16.91 8.19
C ARG A 139 -1.78 -17.88 8.19
N GLY A 140 -2.73 -17.68 9.09
CA GLY A 140 -3.83 -18.61 9.32
C GLY A 140 -3.34 -20.05 9.56
N ARG A 141 -3.97 -21.02 8.89
CA ARG A 141 -3.64 -22.45 9.00
C ARG A 141 -2.72 -22.98 7.90
N ARG A 142 -2.58 -22.26 6.80
CA ARG A 142 -1.93 -22.74 5.56
C ARG A 142 -0.62 -22.00 5.24
N GLY A 143 -0.20 -21.07 6.09
CA GLY A 143 0.93 -20.19 5.77
C GLY A 143 0.47 -18.93 5.05
N SER A 144 1.41 -18.03 4.85
CA SER A 144 1.29 -16.85 4.00
C SER A 144 2.14 -17.03 2.74
N GLY A 145 1.76 -16.33 1.67
CA GLY A 145 2.68 -16.06 0.56
C GLY A 145 3.54 -14.86 0.92
N THR A 146 4.86 -15.01 0.87
CA THR A 146 5.80 -13.93 1.15
C THR A 146 6.53 -13.54 -0.12
N ILE A 147 6.62 -12.24 -0.36
CA ILE A 147 7.39 -11.65 -1.46
C ILE A 147 8.38 -10.68 -0.83
N PHE A 148 9.67 -10.95 -1.03
CA PHE A 148 10.74 -10.09 -0.55
C PHE A 148 11.20 -9.14 -1.65
N PHE A 149 10.97 -7.85 -1.41
CA PHE A 149 11.50 -6.78 -2.24
C PHE A 149 12.98 -6.52 -1.93
N THR A 150 13.68 -6.02 -2.93
CA THR A 150 15.10 -5.67 -2.82
C THR A 150 15.30 -4.29 -2.18
N SER A 151 16.39 -4.15 -1.44
CA SER A 151 16.84 -2.96 -0.70
C SER A 151 15.98 -2.60 0.51
N CYS A 152 16.63 -2.05 1.53
CA CYS A 152 15.99 -1.42 2.67
C CYS A 152 16.47 0.04 2.77
N ASN A 153 15.64 0.95 3.29
CA ASN A 153 16.08 2.33 3.59
C ASN A 153 16.80 2.44 4.96
N LEU A 154 16.90 1.31 5.69
CA LEU A 154 17.68 1.13 6.91
C LEU A 154 19.02 0.45 6.59
N ARG A 155 19.96 0.48 7.53
CA ARG A 155 21.31 -0.09 7.39
C ARG A 155 21.70 -0.84 8.67
N CYS A 156 20.85 -1.76 9.10
CA CYS A 156 21.05 -2.51 10.34
C CYS A 156 22.32 -3.39 10.28
N GLY A 157 23.19 -3.29 11.28
CA GLY A 157 24.39 -4.13 11.40
C GLY A 157 24.09 -5.61 11.65
N PHE A 158 22.89 -5.92 12.13
CA PHE A 158 22.41 -7.26 12.50
C PHE A 158 21.31 -7.78 11.56
N CYS A 159 21.21 -7.26 10.33
CA CYS A 159 20.16 -7.66 9.41
C CYS A 159 20.30 -9.12 8.98
N GLN A 160 19.29 -9.95 9.28
CA GLN A 160 19.23 -11.35 8.85
C GLN A 160 19.09 -11.48 7.33
N ASN A 161 18.44 -10.50 6.69
CA ASN A 161 18.27 -10.39 5.24
C ASN A 161 19.28 -9.39 4.64
N GLY A 162 20.52 -9.41 5.15
CA GLY A 162 21.58 -8.46 4.76
C GLY A 162 21.93 -8.52 3.28
N ASP A 163 21.84 -9.70 2.69
CA ASP A 163 22.06 -10.00 1.28
C ASP A 163 21.08 -9.24 0.37
N ILE A 164 19.79 -9.25 0.67
CA ILE A 164 18.76 -8.58 -0.16
C ILE A 164 18.51 -7.13 0.25
N SER A 165 18.83 -6.74 1.49
CA SER A 165 18.59 -5.38 2.00
C SER A 165 19.71 -4.39 1.64
N LYS A 166 20.94 -4.86 1.43
CA LYS A 166 22.10 -4.01 1.10
C LYS A 166 22.45 -4.02 -0.37
N ASP A 167 22.19 -5.11 -1.08
CA ASP A 167 22.35 -5.18 -2.54
C ASP A 167 21.08 -4.64 -3.22
N LYS A 168 21.17 -3.43 -3.78
CA LYS A 168 20.04 -2.78 -4.48
C LYS A 168 19.67 -3.45 -5.81
N ASP A 169 20.58 -4.25 -6.38
CA ASP A 169 20.44 -4.84 -7.72
C ASP A 169 20.03 -6.32 -7.66
N ASN A 170 19.91 -6.89 -6.46
CA ASN A 170 19.40 -8.24 -6.23
C ASN A 170 17.98 -8.42 -6.83
N GLY A 171 17.67 -9.61 -7.35
CA GLY A 171 16.36 -9.95 -7.87
C GLY A 171 16.08 -9.47 -9.29
N ILE A 172 14.79 -9.42 -9.64
CA ILE A 172 14.30 -8.99 -10.95
C ILE A 172 13.36 -7.80 -10.83
N ILE A 173 13.36 -6.92 -11.83
CA ILE A 173 12.39 -5.84 -11.94
C ILE A 173 11.02 -6.45 -12.22
N VAL A 174 10.00 -6.02 -11.46
CA VAL A 174 8.62 -6.48 -11.64
C VAL A 174 7.69 -5.29 -11.80
N THR A 175 6.71 -5.45 -12.68
CA THR A 175 5.59 -4.51 -12.84
C THR A 175 4.47 -4.86 -11.85
N PRO A 176 3.58 -3.91 -11.51
CA PRO A 176 2.41 -4.21 -10.68
C PRO A 176 1.53 -5.35 -11.23
N ARG A 177 1.44 -5.50 -12.55
CA ARG A 177 0.68 -6.58 -13.20
C ARG A 177 1.35 -7.95 -13.08
N GLN A 178 2.67 -8.02 -13.01
CA GLN A 178 3.37 -9.29 -12.77
C GLN A 178 3.29 -9.73 -11.30
N LEU A 179 3.08 -8.76 -10.40
CA LEU A 179 2.95 -9.02 -8.96
C LEU A 179 1.54 -9.47 -8.55
N ALA A 180 0.50 -9.00 -9.26
CA ALA A 180 -0.92 -9.26 -8.99
C ALA A 180 -1.40 -10.56 -9.64
#